data_AF-A0A535RIZ0-F1
#
_entry.id   AF-A0A535RIZ0-F1
#
_cell.length_a   1.000
_cell.length_b   1.000
_cell.length_c   1.000
_cell.angle_alpha   90.00
_cell.angle_beta   90.00
_cell.angle_gamma   90.00
#
_symmetry.space_group_name_H-M   'P 1'
#
loop_
_entity.id
_entity.type
_entity.pdbx_description
1 polymer ?
#
loop_
_entity_poly.entity_id
_entity_poly.type
_entity_poly.pdbx_seq_one_letter_code
_entity_poly.pdbx_strand_id
1 'polypeptide(L)'
;ESGAQQSTESPSEVATSEAVGDVHTLHGDYRRAIESYEAAIAKAPTSARAGIEHKLAEVHHRRGDWVNAERHYEAAHKASGDGGEQARILADWSLAAHRAGDGLRAKRLVSEALALAERSSDSRALAQAHNILGILEAGRAPAREHLEKSVALARQLADHAALVAALNNLALAHRRSGDLDRARELTEEALAECEALGDRHRSAALLNNLADIFRAQGNESESMRHLKRAVRLFAEIGSASEPEVWKLVEW
;
A
#
# COMPACT_ATOMS: atom_id res chain seq x y z
N GLU A 1 -31.23 -21.60 38.17
CA GLU A 1 -30.52 -22.37 37.13
C GLU A 1 -29.85 -21.40 36.19
N SER A 2 -28.56 -21.66 35.96
CA SER A 2 -27.58 -20.77 35.33
C SER A 2 -27.91 -20.52 33.86
N GLY A 3 -27.77 -19.26 33.45
CA GLY A 3 -28.02 -18.81 32.09
C GLY A 3 -27.02 -19.41 31.10
N ALA A 4 -27.56 -19.88 29.99
CA ALA A 4 -26.80 -20.13 28.77
C ALA A 4 -27.05 -18.93 27.84
N GLN A 5 -26.23 -17.88 27.99
CA GLN A 5 -26.02 -16.93 26.89
C GLN A 5 -25.24 -17.67 25.81
N GLN A 6 -25.97 -18.25 24.87
CA GLN A 6 -25.38 -18.75 23.63
C GLN A 6 -24.90 -17.55 22.82
N SER A 7 -23.58 -17.43 22.80
CA SER A 7 -22.74 -16.52 22.04
C SER A 7 -23.09 -16.53 20.55
N THR A 8 -23.89 -15.55 20.13
CA THR A 8 -24.17 -15.24 18.71
C THR A 8 -23.24 -14.15 18.17
N GLU A 9 -22.18 -13.80 18.90
CA GLU A 9 -21.31 -12.64 18.64
C GLU A 9 -20.16 -12.86 17.63
N SER A 10 -20.00 -14.05 17.01
CA SER A 10 -18.70 -14.41 16.42
C SER A 10 -18.28 -13.76 15.08
N PRO A 11 -19.14 -13.53 14.05
CA PRO A 11 -18.68 -12.97 12.76
C PRO A 11 -18.80 -11.45 12.65
N SER A 12 -19.81 -10.88 13.34
CA SER A 12 -20.07 -9.44 13.34
C SER A 12 -18.95 -8.66 14.04
N GLU A 13 -18.40 -9.21 15.12
CA GLU A 13 -17.33 -8.55 15.87
C GLU A 13 -15.99 -8.54 15.13
N VAL A 14 -15.66 -9.63 14.43
CA VAL A 14 -14.45 -9.71 13.59
C VAL A 14 -14.53 -8.66 12.48
N ALA A 15 -15.63 -8.64 11.74
CA ALA A 15 -15.84 -7.68 10.66
C ALA A 15 -15.87 -6.21 11.18
N THR A 16 -16.44 -5.98 12.35
CA THR A 16 -16.44 -4.64 12.97
C THR A 16 -15.02 -4.21 13.34
N SER A 17 -14.25 -5.09 13.98
CA SER A 17 -12.88 -4.79 14.40
C SER A 17 -11.97 -4.59 13.20
N GLU A 18 -12.13 -5.40 12.16
CA GLU A 18 -11.43 -5.24 10.88
C GLU A 18 -11.76 -3.88 10.23
N ALA A 19 -13.05 -3.52 10.12
CA ALA A 19 -13.45 -2.24 9.54
C ALA A 19 -12.96 -1.03 10.34
N VAL A 20 -12.92 -1.13 11.68
CA VAL A 20 -12.31 -0.10 12.54
C VAL A 20 -10.81 0.00 12.27
N GLY A 21 -10.13 -1.13 12.05
CA GLY A 21 -8.73 -1.18 11.62
C GLY A 21 -8.50 -0.49 10.26
N ASP A 22 -9.37 -0.74 9.28
CA ASP A 22 -9.31 -0.13 7.94
C ASP A 22 -9.42 1.40 8.05
N VAL A 23 -10.40 1.90 8.82
CA VAL A 23 -10.61 3.33 9.03
C VAL A 23 -9.40 3.97 9.72
N HIS A 24 -8.87 3.35 10.77
CA HIS A 24 -7.68 3.87 11.45
C HIS A 24 -6.45 3.86 10.54
N THR A 25 -6.32 2.86 9.66
CA THR A 25 -5.25 2.80 8.65
C THR A 25 -5.31 3.99 7.69
N LEU A 26 -6.49 4.29 7.14
CA LEU A 26 -6.69 5.44 6.24
C LEU A 26 -6.40 6.78 6.94
N HIS A 27 -6.76 6.90 8.21
CA HIS A 27 -6.51 8.11 8.99
C HIS A 27 -5.05 8.25 9.47
N GLY A 28 -4.26 7.19 9.34
CA GLY A 28 -2.88 7.13 9.82
C GLY A 28 -2.72 6.86 11.32
N ASP A 29 -3.79 6.49 12.04
CA ASP A 29 -3.72 6.06 13.45
C ASP A 29 -3.29 4.59 13.52
N TYR A 30 -2.04 4.33 13.14
CA TYR A 30 -1.54 2.96 12.97
C TYR A 30 -1.52 2.15 14.26
N ARG A 31 -1.35 2.81 15.42
CA ARG A 31 -1.43 2.12 16.71
C ARG A 31 -2.82 1.52 16.92
N ARG A 32 -3.89 2.31 16.71
CA ARG A 32 -5.25 1.80 16.84
C ARG A 32 -5.64 0.83 15.73
N ALA A 33 -5.11 1.01 14.53
CA ALA A 33 -5.30 0.05 13.45
C ALA A 33 -4.77 -1.34 13.84
N ILE A 34 -3.55 -1.41 14.38
CA ILE A 34 -2.93 -2.66 14.88
C ILE A 34 -3.78 -3.29 15.98
N GLU A 35 -4.15 -2.51 17.01
CA GLU A 35 -5.00 -3.01 18.11
C GLU A 35 -6.31 -3.63 17.59
N SER A 36 -6.91 -3.00 16.58
CA SER A 36 -8.17 -3.46 15.98
C SER A 36 -8.00 -4.73 15.15
N TYR A 37 -6.95 -4.83 14.35
CA TYR A 37 -6.66 -6.04 13.57
C TYR A 37 -6.24 -7.21 14.47
N GLU A 38 -5.44 -6.98 15.51
CA GLU A 38 -5.09 -8.02 16.50
C GLU A 38 -6.33 -8.56 17.21
N ALA A 39 -7.25 -7.67 17.60
CA ALA A 39 -8.54 -8.06 18.17
C ALA A 39 -9.40 -8.88 17.18
N ALA A 40 -9.39 -8.50 15.89
CA ALA A 40 -10.07 -9.26 14.84
C ALA A 40 -9.46 -10.65 14.65
N ILE A 41 -8.12 -10.75 14.53
CA ILE A 41 -7.38 -12.02 14.37
C ILE A 41 -7.62 -12.97 15.53
N ALA A 42 -7.69 -12.46 16.77
CA ALA A 42 -7.90 -13.28 17.96
C ALA A 42 -9.24 -14.04 17.94
N LYS A 43 -10.23 -13.54 17.18
CA LYS A 43 -11.58 -14.10 17.06
C LYS A 43 -11.88 -14.67 15.67
N ALA A 44 -11.01 -14.43 14.69
CA ALA A 44 -11.26 -14.78 13.30
C ALA A 44 -11.21 -16.30 13.06
N PRO A 45 -12.12 -16.86 12.24
CA PRO A 45 -11.95 -18.21 11.71
C PRO A 45 -10.73 -18.26 10.76
N THR A 46 -10.19 -19.47 10.53
CA THR A 46 -9.03 -19.67 9.63
C THR A 46 -9.23 -19.04 8.26
N SER A 47 -10.44 -19.08 7.70
CA SER A 47 -10.76 -18.55 6.37
C SER A 47 -10.67 -17.02 6.26
N ALA A 48 -10.83 -16.27 7.35
CA ALA A 48 -10.75 -14.81 7.34
C ALA A 48 -9.35 -14.31 7.76
N ARG A 49 -8.52 -15.20 8.32
CA ARG A 49 -7.26 -14.82 8.94
C ARG A 49 -6.25 -14.29 7.93
N ALA A 50 -6.20 -14.86 6.73
CA ALA A 50 -5.24 -14.45 5.69
C ALA A 50 -5.38 -12.96 5.33
N GLY A 51 -6.60 -12.51 5.03
CA GLY A 51 -6.87 -11.11 4.70
C GLY A 51 -6.55 -10.13 5.84
N ILE A 52 -6.89 -10.47 7.09
CA ILE A 52 -6.63 -9.58 8.23
C ILE A 52 -5.13 -9.52 8.56
N GLU A 53 -4.41 -10.65 8.51
CA GLU A 53 -2.95 -10.68 8.67
C GLU A 53 -2.25 -9.88 7.56
N HIS A 54 -2.75 -9.94 6.31
CA HIS A 54 -2.23 -9.14 5.20
C HIS A 54 -2.39 -7.64 5.46
N LYS A 55 -3.59 -7.19 5.86
CA LYS A 55 -3.83 -5.79 6.24
C LYS A 55 -2.94 -5.32 7.39
N LEU A 56 -2.76 -6.16 8.41
CA LEU A 56 -1.87 -5.87 9.52
C LEU A 56 -0.40 -5.76 9.08
N ALA A 57 0.04 -6.62 8.16
CA ALA A 57 1.36 -6.53 7.54
C ALA A 57 1.56 -5.18 6.82
N GLU A 58 0.56 -4.72 6.07
CA GLU A 58 0.61 -3.41 5.40
C GLU A 58 0.72 -2.24 6.38
N VAL A 59 0.04 -2.30 7.53
CA VAL A 59 0.18 -1.26 8.57
C VAL A 59 1.58 -1.24 9.14
N HIS A 60 2.16 -2.39 9.49
CA HIS A 60 3.55 -2.45 9.94
C HIS A 60 4.53 -1.97 8.86
N HIS A 61 4.29 -2.31 7.59
CA HIS A 61 5.06 -1.81 6.47
C HIS A 61 4.98 -0.27 6.36
N ARG A 62 3.79 0.32 6.49
CA ARG A 62 3.61 1.79 6.50
C ARG A 62 4.32 2.49 7.66
N ARG A 63 4.53 1.80 8.78
CA ARG A 63 5.30 2.30 9.94
C ARG A 63 6.81 2.10 9.81
N GLY A 64 7.26 1.35 8.80
CA GLY A 64 8.67 0.94 8.67
C GLY A 64 9.09 -0.18 9.63
N ASP A 65 8.12 -0.89 10.23
CA ASP A 65 8.36 -2.04 11.10
C ASP A 65 8.46 -3.32 10.25
N TRP A 66 9.59 -3.45 9.55
CA TRP A 66 9.82 -4.51 8.57
C TRP A 66 9.75 -5.92 9.20
N VAL A 67 10.17 -6.05 10.46
CA VAL A 67 10.19 -7.34 11.16
C VAL A 67 8.77 -7.85 11.40
N ASN A 68 7.88 -7.00 11.93
CA ASN A 68 6.49 -7.43 12.12
C ASN A 68 5.73 -7.52 10.80
N ALA A 69 6.01 -6.63 9.83
CA ALA A 69 5.44 -6.75 8.49
C ALA A 69 5.75 -8.13 7.88
N GLU A 70 7.01 -8.58 7.93
CA GLU A 70 7.42 -9.89 7.43
C GLU A 70 6.71 -11.04 8.15
N ARG A 71 6.60 -10.99 9.48
CA ARG A 71 5.88 -12.01 10.26
C ARG A 71 4.42 -12.13 9.84
N HIS A 72 3.75 -11.00 9.61
CA HIS A 72 2.35 -10.97 9.22
C HIS A 72 2.15 -11.38 7.75
N TYR A 73 3.04 -11.01 6.83
CA TYR A 73 3.00 -11.53 5.45
C TYR A 73 3.18 -13.05 5.42
N GLU A 74 4.10 -13.60 6.22
CA GLU A 74 4.28 -15.06 6.33
C GLU A 74 3.03 -15.74 6.90
N ALA A 75 2.41 -15.17 7.94
CA ALA A 75 1.18 -15.68 8.52
C ALA A 75 0.01 -15.63 7.52
N ALA A 76 -0.15 -14.51 6.80
CA ALA A 76 -1.15 -14.34 5.76
C ALA A 76 -0.99 -15.37 4.64
N HIS A 77 0.24 -15.54 4.13
CA HIS A 77 0.54 -16.49 3.07
C HIS A 77 0.24 -17.95 3.48
N LYS A 78 0.61 -18.33 4.72
CA LYS A 78 0.30 -19.67 5.27
C LYS A 78 -1.20 -19.93 5.45
N ALA A 79 -1.96 -18.88 5.77
CA ALA A 79 -3.40 -18.98 6.00
C ALA A 79 -4.22 -18.89 4.70
N SER A 80 -3.60 -18.46 3.59
CA SER A 80 -4.30 -18.18 2.35
C SER A 80 -4.80 -19.45 1.64
N GLY A 81 -6.06 -19.41 1.19
CA GLY A 81 -6.77 -20.56 0.62
C GLY A 81 -6.76 -20.62 -0.90
N ASP A 82 -6.38 -19.54 -1.60
CA ASP A 82 -6.42 -19.46 -3.06
C ASP A 82 -5.17 -18.78 -3.65
N GLY A 83 -4.87 -19.10 -4.91
CA GLY A 83 -3.68 -18.60 -5.57
C GLY A 83 -3.70 -17.09 -5.84
N GLY A 84 -4.89 -16.48 -6.01
CA GLY A 84 -5.02 -15.05 -6.22
C GLY A 84 -4.64 -14.26 -4.96
N GLU A 85 -5.21 -14.62 -3.81
CA GLU A 85 -4.83 -14.04 -2.51
C GLU A 85 -3.35 -14.26 -2.19
N GLN A 86 -2.82 -15.47 -2.41
CA GLN A 86 -1.38 -15.74 -2.27
C GLN A 86 -0.53 -14.82 -3.15
N ALA A 87 -0.93 -14.60 -4.41
CA ALA A 87 -0.19 -13.73 -5.33
C ALA A 87 -0.19 -12.27 -4.88
N ARG A 88 -1.32 -11.76 -4.36
CA ARG A 88 -1.42 -10.40 -3.81
C ARG A 88 -0.48 -10.22 -2.61
N ILE A 89 -0.51 -11.17 -1.66
CA ILE A 89 0.38 -11.18 -0.48
C ILE A 89 1.85 -11.20 -0.90
N LEU A 90 2.22 -12.04 -1.87
CA LEU A 90 3.61 -12.14 -2.35
C LEU A 90 4.09 -10.85 -3.03
N ALA A 91 3.22 -10.15 -3.77
CA ALA A 91 3.56 -8.88 -4.38
C ALA A 91 3.86 -7.81 -3.31
N ASP A 92 3.00 -7.66 -2.30
CA ASP A 92 3.21 -6.66 -1.24
C ASP A 92 4.38 -7.04 -0.31
N TRP A 93 4.60 -8.33 -0.08
CA TRP A 93 5.78 -8.82 0.65
C TRP A 93 7.08 -8.55 -0.12
N SER A 94 7.05 -8.63 -1.47
CA SER A 94 8.20 -8.24 -2.30
C SER A 94 8.61 -6.79 -2.06
N LEU A 95 7.64 -5.88 -2.00
CA LEU A 95 7.90 -4.48 -1.68
C LEU A 95 8.54 -4.33 -0.30
N ALA A 96 8.00 -5.01 0.72
CA ALA A 96 8.57 -4.97 2.07
C ALA A 96 10.01 -5.50 2.11
N ALA A 97 10.30 -6.60 1.41
CA ALA A 97 11.67 -7.14 1.29
C ALA A 97 12.62 -6.15 0.61
N HIS A 98 12.14 -5.45 -0.44
CA HIS A 98 12.91 -4.40 -1.09
C HIS A 98 13.25 -3.24 -0.14
N ARG A 99 12.27 -2.79 0.65
CA ARG A 99 12.45 -1.73 1.66
C ARG A 99 13.39 -2.15 2.79
N ALA A 100 13.39 -3.43 3.15
CA ALA A 100 14.34 -4.01 4.09
C ALA A 100 15.76 -4.20 3.52
N GLY A 101 15.98 -3.90 2.23
CA GLY A 101 17.27 -4.00 1.56
C GLY A 101 17.58 -5.37 0.93
N ASP A 102 16.64 -6.32 0.97
CA ASP A 102 16.80 -7.65 0.37
C ASP A 102 16.25 -7.68 -1.07
N GLY A 103 17.01 -7.08 -1.99
CA GLY A 103 16.65 -7.00 -3.40
C GLY A 103 16.59 -8.35 -4.13
N LEU A 104 17.34 -9.36 -3.68
CA LEU A 104 17.29 -10.71 -4.28
C LEU A 104 15.99 -11.41 -3.91
N ARG A 105 15.58 -11.32 -2.64
CA ARG A 105 14.30 -11.87 -2.20
C ARG A 105 13.12 -11.14 -2.80
N ALA A 106 13.15 -9.80 -2.86
CA ALA A 106 12.11 -9.02 -3.50
C ALA A 106 11.85 -9.51 -4.94
N LYS A 107 12.91 -9.71 -5.73
CA LYS A 107 12.78 -10.21 -7.11
C LYS A 107 12.16 -11.61 -7.18
N ARG A 108 12.57 -12.53 -6.30
CA ARG A 108 11.97 -13.88 -6.25
C ARG A 108 10.48 -13.81 -5.92
N LEU A 109 10.11 -13.04 -4.89
CA LEU A 109 8.74 -12.89 -4.44
C LEU A 109 7.83 -12.33 -5.54
N VAL A 110 8.26 -11.27 -6.25
CA VAL A 110 7.43 -10.70 -7.33
C VAL A 110 7.36 -11.60 -8.56
N SER A 111 8.42 -12.35 -8.89
CA SER A 111 8.36 -13.33 -9.98
C SER A 111 7.38 -14.47 -9.66
N GLU A 112 7.36 -14.92 -8.41
CA GLU A 112 6.40 -15.92 -7.94
C GLU A 112 4.97 -15.37 -7.94
N ALA A 113 4.78 -14.15 -7.43
CA ALA A 113 3.50 -13.44 -7.44
C ALA A 113 2.93 -13.31 -8.87
N LEU A 114 3.74 -12.86 -9.83
CA LEU A 114 3.32 -12.70 -11.22
C LEU A 114 2.88 -14.04 -11.82
N ALA A 115 3.71 -15.08 -11.69
CA ALA A 115 3.40 -16.39 -12.25
C ALA A 115 2.14 -17.01 -11.61
N LEU A 116 1.92 -16.77 -10.32
CA LEU A 116 0.74 -17.26 -9.62
C LEU A 116 -0.52 -16.46 -9.97
N ALA A 117 -0.41 -15.15 -10.14
CA ALA A 117 -1.48 -14.28 -10.62
C ALA A 117 -1.96 -14.70 -12.01
N GLU A 118 -1.04 -15.00 -12.94
CA GLU A 118 -1.37 -15.52 -14.27
C GLU A 118 -2.12 -16.86 -14.20
N ARG A 119 -1.60 -17.83 -13.44
CA ARG A 119 -2.24 -19.15 -13.27
C ARG A 119 -3.62 -19.05 -12.64
N SER A 120 -3.80 -18.12 -11.70
CA SER A 120 -5.05 -17.91 -10.97
C SER A 120 -6.02 -16.99 -11.72
N SER A 121 -5.58 -16.40 -12.85
CA SER A 121 -6.33 -15.37 -13.58
C SER A 121 -6.77 -14.19 -12.69
N ASP A 122 -5.96 -13.83 -11.69
CA ASP A 122 -6.25 -12.73 -10.77
C ASP A 122 -5.68 -11.41 -11.31
N SER A 123 -6.55 -10.62 -11.94
CA SER A 123 -6.17 -9.33 -12.53
C SER A 123 -5.70 -8.30 -11.50
N ARG A 124 -6.17 -8.39 -10.25
CA ARG A 124 -5.76 -7.47 -9.17
C ARG A 124 -4.32 -7.80 -8.75
N ALA A 125 -4.01 -9.08 -8.59
CA ALA A 125 -2.65 -9.54 -8.32
C ALA A 125 -1.69 -9.20 -9.48
N LEU A 126 -2.14 -9.31 -10.74
CA LEU A 126 -1.35 -8.86 -11.90
C LEU A 126 -1.04 -7.36 -11.84
N ALA A 127 -2.02 -6.53 -11.49
CA ALA A 127 -1.81 -5.09 -11.34
C ALA A 127 -0.76 -4.78 -10.26
N GLN A 128 -0.86 -5.43 -9.10
CA GLN A 128 0.11 -5.29 -8.01
C GLN A 128 1.51 -5.77 -8.41
N ALA A 129 1.63 -6.97 -9.00
CA ALA A 129 2.92 -7.53 -9.41
C ALA A 129 3.63 -6.63 -10.43
N HIS A 130 2.90 -6.10 -11.42
CA HIS A 130 3.45 -5.14 -12.37
C HIS A 130 3.85 -3.81 -11.73
N ASN A 131 3.09 -3.31 -10.74
CA ASN A 131 3.49 -2.11 -9.99
C ASN A 131 4.86 -2.32 -9.31
N ILE A 132 5.02 -3.45 -8.60
CA ILE A 132 6.25 -3.77 -7.89
C ILE A 132 7.42 -4.01 -8.84
N LEU A 133 7.22 -4.69 -9.98
CA LEU A 133 8.25 -4.82 -11.01
C LEU A 133 8.72 -3.44 -11.51
N GLY A 134 7.78 -2.52 -11.74
CA GLY A 134 8.08 -1.13 -12.09
C GLY A 134 8.99 -0.41 -11.09
N ILE A 135 8.78 -0.65 -9.79
CA ILE A 135 9.62 -0.13 -8.70
C ILE A 135 11.01 -0.79 -8.73
N LEU A 136 11.06 -2.13 -8.75
CA LEU A 136 12.33 -2.88 -8.69
C LEU A 136 13.23 -2.67 -9.91
N GLU A 137 12.64 -2.32 -11.05
CA GLU A 137 13.34 -2.05 -12.30
C GLU A 137 13.56 -0.56 -12.56
N ALA A 138 13.34 0.31 -11.56
CA ALA A 138 13.52 1.75 -11.67
C ALA A 138 14.87 2.11 -12.35
N GLY A 139 14.78 2.99 -13.36
CA GLY A 139 15.93 3.40 -14.18
C GLY A 139 16.29 2.44 -15.32
N ARG A 140 15.56 1.35 -15.50
CA ARG A 140 15.68 0.43 -16.65
C ARG A 140 14.55 0.64 -17.65
N ALA A 141 14.77 0.24 -18.89
CA ALA A 141 13.79 0.34 -19.98
C ALA A 141 12.40 -0.26 -19.65
N PRO A 142 12.27 -1.47 -19.05
CA PRO A 142 10.96 -2.09 -18.81
C PRO A 142 10.11 -1.43 -17.70
N ALA A 143 10.69 -0.57 -16.85
CA ALA A 143 9.98 -0.07 -15.66
C ALA A 143 8.68 0.66 -16.00
N ARG A 144 8.67 1.51 -17.03
CA ARG A 144 7.47 2.27 -17.41
C ARG A 144 6.39 1.37 -17.99
N GLU A 145 6.76 0.37 -18.80
CA GLU A 145 5.81 -0.57 -19.38
C GLU A 145 5.07 -1.35 -18.30
N HIS A 146 5.78 -1.78 -17.25
CA HIS A 146 5.18 -2.43 -16.10
C HIS A 146 4.21 -1.49 -15.35
N LEU A 147 4.61 -0.24 -15.12
CA LEU A 147 3.76 0.74 -14.43
C LEU A 147 2.51 1.10 -15.25
N GLU A 148 2.64 1.25 -16.57
CA GLU A 148 1.52 1.51 -17.49
C GLU A 148 0.53 0.33 -17.52
N LYS A 149 1.03 -0.92 -17.53
CA LYS A 149 0.20 -2.13 -17.40
C LYS A 149 -0.55 -2.14 -16.07
N SER A 150 0.11 -1.79 -14.97
CA SER A 150 -0.50 -1.71 -13.65
C SER A 150 -1.64 -0.67 -13.61
N VAL A 151 -1.40 0.54 -14.14
CA VAL A 151 -2.43 1.59 -14.24
C VAL A 151 -3.62 1.12 -15.08
N ALA A 152 -3.36 0.50 -16.24
CA ALA A 152 -4.42 0.02 -17.11
C ALA A 152 -5.31 -1.04 -16.43
N LEU A 153 -4.69 -2.02 -15.75
CA LEU A 153 -5.42 -3.04 -15.00
C LEU A 153 -6.20 -2.44 -13.83
N ALA A 154 -5.59 -1.55 -13.05
CA ALA A 154 -6.27 -0.90 -11.92
C ALA A 154 -7.50 -0.09 -12.36
N ARG A 155 -7.41 0.64 -13.49
CA ARG A 155 -8.56 1.35 -14.08
C ARG A 155 -9.65 0.39 -14.54
N GLN A 156 -9.29 -0.71 -15.21
CA GLN A 156 -10.26 -1.71 -15.67
C GLN A 156 -11.03 -2.36 -14.52
N LEU A 157 -10.37 -2.54 -13.37
CA LEU A 157 -10.95 -3.14 -12.18
C LEU A 157 -11.71 -2.14 -11.31
N ALA A 158 -11.63 -0.84 -11.59
CA ALA A 158 -12.04 0.22 -10.68
C ALA A 158 -11.41 0.07 -9.27
N ASP A 159 -10.18 -0.44 -9.19
CA ASP A 159 -9.42 -0.55 -7.94
C ASP A 159 -8.68 0.76 -7.70
N HIS A 160 -9.37 1.70 -7.04
CA HIS A 160 -8.85 3.04 -6.75
C HIS A 160 -7.57 3.00 -5.89
N ALA A 161 -7.46 2.06 -4.95
CA ALA A 161 -6.29 1.97 -4.08
C ALA A 161 -5.04 1.50 -4.85
N ALA A 162 -5.20 0.54 -5.76
CA ALA A 162 -4.12 0.11 -6.67
C ALA A 162 -3.79 1.20 -7.70
N LEU A 163 -4.81 1.92 -8.19
CA LEU A 163 -4.63 3.01 -9.16
C LEU A 163 -3.77 4.14 -8.60
N VAL A 164 -4.03 4.59 -7.36
CA VAL A 164 -3.23 5.62 -6.68
C VAL A 164 -1.74 5.22 -6.61
N ALA A 165 -1.46 3.97 -6.22
CA ALA A 165 -0.09 3.46 -6.11
C ALA A 165 0.61 3.43 -7.48
N ALA A 166 -0.05 2.89 -8.50
CA ALA A 166 0.50 2.77 -9.84
C ALA A 166 0.74 4.13 -10.51
N LEU A 167 -0.21 5.08 -10.38
CA LEU A 167 -0.07 6.45 -10.89
C LEU A 167 1.11 7.17 -10.24
N ASN A 168 1.25 7.08 -8.91
CA ASN A 168 2.36 7.68 -8.19
C ASN A 168 3.71 7.13 -8.67
N ASN A 169 3.84 5.82 -8.81
CA ASN A 169 5.10 5.21 -9.24
C ASN A 169 5.43 5.53 -10.70
N LEU A 170 4.41 5.62 -11.57
CA LEU A 170 4.57 6.09 -12.95
C LEU A 170 5.02 7.56 -12.98
N ALA A 171 4.44 8.41 -12.14
CA ALA A 171 4.86 9.81 -12.00
C ALA A 171 6.32 9.92 -11.58
N LEU A 172 6.77 9.11 -10.60
CA LEU A 172 8.16 9.05 -10.19
C LEU A 172 9.09 8.60 -11.34
N ALA A 173 8.64 7.67 -12.17
CA ALA A 173 9.40 7.24 -13.36
C ALA A 173 9.55 8.36 -14.40
N HIS A 174 8.50 9.15 -14.66
CA HIS A 174 8.57 10.34 -15.52
C HIS A 174 9.49 11.41 -14.92
N ARG A 175 9.37 11.69 -13.62
CA ARG A 175 10.24 12.65 -12.91
C ARG A 175 11.71 12.28 -13.03
N ARG A 176 12.07 11.00 -12.80
CA ARG A 176 13.45 10.50 -12.96
C ARG A 176 14.00 10.69 -14.37
N SER A 177 13.12 10.76 -15.36
CA SER A 177 13.48 10.89 -16.77
C SER A 177 13.42 12.34 -17.27
N GLY A 178 13.11 13.29 -16.38
CA GLY A 178 13.02 14.72 -16.69
C GLY A 178 11.69 15.19 -17.27
N ASP A 179 10.71 14.30 -17.43
CA ASP A 179 9.36 14.64 -17.90
C ASP A 179 8.50 15.14 -16.73
N LEU A 180 8.78 16.38 -16.31
CA LEU A 180 8.19 16.97 -15.12
C LEU A 180 6.70 17.30 -15.28
N ASP A 181 6.25 17.67 -16.48
CA ASP A 181 4.84 17.95 -16.74
C ASP A 181 3.99 16.68 -16.64
N ARG A 182 4.43 15.58 -17.25
CA ARG A 182 3.72 14.32 -17.13
C ARG A 182 3.74 13.78 -15.71
N ALA A 183 4.87 13.93 -15.01
CA ALA A 183 4.95 13.58 -13.59
C ALA A 183 3.94 14.38 -12.75
N ARG A 184 3.78 15.69 -13.02
CA ARG A 184 2.80 16.53 -12.31
C ARG A 184 1.38 16.02 -12.55
N GLU A 185 0.97 15.85 -13.81
CA GLU A 185 -0.38 15.39 -14.16
C GLU A 185 -0.76 14.08 -13.47
N LEU A 186 0.15 13.09 -13.52
CA LEU A 186 -0.05 11.79 -12.88
C LEU A 186 -0.13 11.89 -11.36
N THR A 187 0.67 12.79 -10.75
CA THR A 187 0.64 12.99 -9.29
C THR A 187 -0.63 13.73 -8.86
N GLU A 188 -1.12 14.69 -9.65
CA GLU A 188 -2.39 15.39 -9.41
C GLU A 188 -3.58 14.44 -9.53
N GLU A 189 -3.59 13.56 -10.55
CA GLU A 189 -4.59 12.49 -10.71
C GLU A 189 -4.57 11.55 -9.50
N ALA A 190 -3.40 11.05 -9.11
CA ALA A 190 -3.25 10.17 -7.95
C ALA A 190 -3.72 10.84 -6.65
N LEU A 191 -3.44 12.14 -6.47
CA LEU A 191 -3.86 12.89 -5.28
C LEU A 191 -5.38 13.03 -5.19
N ALA A 192 -6.05 13.33 -6.31
CA ALA A 192 -7.50 13.44 -6.34
C ALA A 192 -8.19 12.11 -5.97
N GLU A 193 -7.72 11.00 -6.56
CA GLU A 193 -8.20 9.64 -6.22
C GLU A 193 -7.93 9.30 -4.75
N CYS A 194 -6.74 9.65 -4.25
CA CYS A 194 -6.34 9.39 -2.87
C CYS A 194 -7.15 10.20 -1.84
N GLU A 195 -7.45 11.47 -2.14
CA GLU A 195 -8.30 12.32 -1.29
C GLU A 195 -9.74 11.78 -1.24
N ALA A 196 -10.25 11.18 -2.33
CA ALA A 196 -11.56 10.52 -2.34
C ALA A 196 -11.59 9.24 -1.48
N LEU A 197 -10.48 8.50 -1.39
CA LEU A 197 -10.32 7.34 -0.51
C LEU A 197 -10.14 7.74 0.97
N GLY A 198 -9.69 8.96 1.24
CA GLY A 198 -9.37 9.41 2.59
C GLY A 198 -8.06 8.85 3.16
N ASP A 199 -7.16 8.31 2.32
CA ASP A 199 -5.84 7.82 2.77
C ASP A 199 -4.89 9.00 3.02
N ARG A 200 -4.86 9.46 4.27
CA ARG A 200 -4.12 10.66 4.67
C ARG A 200 -2.62 10.51 4.48
N HIS A 201 -2.07 9.32 4.66
CA HIS A 201 -0.63 9.05 4.50
C HIS A 201 -0.22 9.18 3.04
N ARG A 202 -0.93 8.48 2.15
CA ARG A 202 -0.64 8.57 0.72
C ARG A 202 -0.88 10.00 0.20
N SER A 203 -1.91 10.70 0.67
CA SER A 203 -2.13 12.12 0.32
C SER A 203 -0.94 13.00 0.74
N ALA A 204 -0.40 12.82 1.95
CA ALA A 204 0.75 13.60 2.43
C ALA A 204 1.99 13.39 1.56
N ALA A 205 2.27 12.15 1.17
CA ALA A 205 3.40 11.82 0.31
C ALA A 205 3.20 12.27 -1.14
N LEU A 206 2.00 12.18 -1.70
CA LEU A 206 1.67 12.74 -3.02
C LEU A 206 1.85 14.26 -3.06
N LEU A 207 1.42 14.96 -2.00
CA LEU A 207 1.68 16.39 -1.84
C LEU A 207 3.17 16.72 -1.76
N ASN A 208 3.96 15.88 -1.08
CA ASN A 208 5.41 16.04 -1.05
C ASN A 208 6.04 15.82 -2.44
N ASN A 209 5.56 14.83 -3.19
CA ASN A 209 6.00 14.59 -4.57
C ASN A 209 5.65 15.76 -5.51
N LEU A 210 4.45 16.35 -5.38
CA LEU A 210 4.09 17.59 -6.10
C LEU A 210 5.02 18.74 -5.75
N ALA A 211 5.36 18.92 -4.47
CA ALA A 211 6.28 19.96 -4.04
C ALA A 211 7.65 19.82 -4.73
N ASP A 212 8.18 18.59 -4.76
CA ASP A 212 9.43 18.30 -5.46
C ASP A 212 9.35 18.58 -6.97
N ILE A 213 8.24 18.23 -7.61
CA ILE A 213 8.04 18.46 -9.05
C ILE A 213 7.98 19.97 -9.34
N PHE A 214 7.20 20.74 -8.58
CA PHE A 214 7.14 22.20 -8.75
C PHE A 214 8.49 22.87 -8.51
N ARG A 215 9.25 22.42 -7.51
CA ARG A 215 10.62 22.90 -7.27
C ARG A 215 11.53 22.62 -8.46
N ALA A 216 11.47 21.41 -9.02
CA ALA A 216 12.24 21.06 -10.22
C ALA A 216 11.84 21.88 -11.46
N GLN A 217 10.58 22.33 -11.52
CA GLN A 217 10.09 23.26 -12.54
C GLN A 217 10.42 24.74 -12.24
N GLY A 218 11.07 25.06 -11.12
CA GLY A 218 11.38 26.43 -10.71
C GLY A 218 10.22 27.21 -10.09
N ASN A 219 9.09 26.55 -9.80
CA ASN A 219 7.93 27.16 -9.16
C ASN A 219 7.97 27.00 -7.64
N GLU A 220 8.78 27.84 -7.00
CA GLU A 220 9.01 27.80 -5.55
C GLU A 220 7.74 28.08 -4.73
N SER A 221 6.84 28.91 -5.24
CA SER A 221 5.60 29.27 -4.53
C SER A 221 4.64 28.10 -4.41
N GLU A 222 4.41 27.37 -5.51
CA GLU A 222 3.58 26.16 -5.48
C GLU A 222 4.26 25.03 -4.71
N SER A 223 5.58 24.86 -4.88
CA SER A 223 6.37 23.91 -4.10
C SER A 223 6.15 24.08 -2.59
N MET A 224 6.34 25.31 -2.09
CA MET A 224 6.17 25.62 -0.67
C MET A 224 4.73 25.43 -0.19
N ARG A 225 3.74 25.71 -1.04
CA ARG A 225 2.32 25.48 -0.71
C ARG A 225 2.03 24.00 -0.49
N HIS A 226 2.47 23.14 -1.41
CA HIS A 226 2.27 21.69 -1.32
C HIS A 226 3.06 21.08 -0.16
N LEU A 227 4.31 21.50 0.04
CA LEU A 227 5.14 21.04 1.16
C LEU A 227 4.50 21.37 2.52
N LYS A 228 3.96 22.58 2.69
CA LYS A 228 3.23 22.96 3.92
C LYS A 228 1.97 22.13 4.15
N ARG A 229 1.30 21.64 3.11
CA ARG A 229 0.16 20.72 3.24
C ARG A 229 0.65 19.34 3.65
N ALA A 230 1.68 18.81 2.99
CA ALA A 230 2.28 17.51 3.31
C ALA A 230 2.73 17.43 4.78
N VAL A 231 3.51 18.41 5.24
CA VAL A 231 4.03 18.47 6.62
C VAL A 231 2.90 18.49 7.65
N ARG A 232 1.82 19.23 7.39
CA ARG A 232 0.65 19.23 8.29
C ARG A 232 0.01 17.85 8.39
N LEU A 233 -0.25 17.21 7.25
CA LEU A 233 -0.85 15.86 7.25
C LEU A 233 0.05 14.84 7.95
N PHE A 234 1.34 14.83 7.67
CA PHE A 234 2.25 13.90 8.34
C PHE A 234 2.34 14.16 9.84
N ALA A 235 2.30 15.42 10.30
CA ALA A 235 2.26 15.76 11.72
C ALA A 235 0.97 15.29 12.42
N GLU A 236 -0.13 15.15 11.68
CA GLU A 236 -1.39 14.59 12.18
C GLU A 236 -1.38 13.05 12.22
N ILE A 237 -0.55 12.39 11.40
CA ILE A 237 -0.42 10.92 11.31
C ILE A 237 0.56 10.38 12.35
N GLY A 238 1.74 11.02 12.47
CA GLY A 238 2.85 10.49 13.24
C GLY A 238 3.30 11.39 14.39
N SER A 239 3.68 10.77 15.50
CA SER A 239 4.62 11.36 16.45
C SER A 239 6.03 11.37 15.83
N ALA A 240 6.92 12.27 16.29
CA ALA A 240 8.29 12.43 15.78
C ALA A 240 9.18 11.15 15.84
N SER A 241 8.67 10.03 16.35
CA SER A 241 9.34 8.74 16.55
C SER A 241 9.28 7.75 15.38
N GLU A 242 8.51 8.01 14.32
CA GLU A 242 8.35 7.07 13.18
C GLU A 242 8.86 7.69 11.86
N PRO A 243 10.19 7.84 11.67
CA PRO A 243 10.77 8.60 10.55
C PRO A 243 10.53 7.96 9.18
N GLU A 244 10.20 6.67 9.10
CA GLU A 244 9.97 5.96 7.84
C GLU A 244 8.60 6.28 7.22
N VAL A 245 7.61 6.67 8.04
CA VAL A 245 6.30 7.17 7.55
C VAL A 245 6.51 8.35 6.59
N TRP A 246 7.51 9.19 6.84
CA TRP A 246 7.79 10.41 6.07
C TRP A 246 8.54 10.15 4.76
N LYS A 247 9.12 8.95 4.58
CA LYS A 247 9.99 8.60 3.45
C LYS A 247 9.35 7.61 2.47
N LEU A 248 8.22 7.02 2.84
CA LEU A 248 7.47 6.10 1.97
C LEU A 248 6.80 6.86 0.83
N VAL A 249 7.50 6.93 -0.29
CA VAL A 249 7.04 7.63 -1.51
C VAL A 249 6.75 6.69 -2.68
N GLU A 250 7.04 5.40 -2.57
CA GLU A 250 6.62 4.37 -3.54
C GLU A 250 5.82 3.30 -2.80
N TRP A 251 4.70 2.89 -3.38
CA TRP A 251 3.74 1.94 -2.80
C TRP A 251 3.31 0.93 -3.83
#